data_AF-A0AAN8WSK9-F1
#
_entry.id   AF-A0AAN8WSK9-F1
#
_cell.length_a   1.000
_cell.length_b   1.000
_cell.length_c   1.000
_cell.angle_alpha   90.00
_cell.angle_beta   90.00
_cell.angle_gamma   90.00
#
_symmetry.space_group_name_H-M   'P 1'
#
loop_
_entity.id
_entity.type
_entity.pdbx_description
1 polymer ?
#
loop_
_entity_poly.entity_id
_entity_poly.type
_entity_poly.pdbx_seq_one_letter_code
_entity_poly.pdbx_strand_id
1 'polypeptide(L)'
;IMLGQGVLRDGRSLHEAYGCDLDKLVEGDRVGVMRTSQGDLKFYVNGECQGIAAGNLPQILYAVVDMYGKCAQVTLTAPSTPDS
;
A
#
# COMPACT_ATOMS: atom_id res chain seq x y z
N ILE A 1 8.12 -2.01 -0.22
CA ILE A 1 7.86 -0.56 -0.35
C ILE A 1 7.08 -0.36 -1.63
N MET A 2 6.02 0.45 -1.61
CA MET A 2 5.32 0.90 -2.82
C MET A 2 5.72 2.35 -3.08
N LEU A 3 5.98 2.72 -4.34
CA LEU A 3 6.38 4.06 -4.77
C LEU A 3 5.87 4.31 -6.19
N GLY A 4 5.13 5.40 -6.41
CA GLY A 4 4.42 5.59 -7.69
C GLY A 4 3.55 4.37 -8.01
N GLN A 5 3.84 3.69 -9.13
CA GLN A 5 3.24 2.39 -9.50
C GLN A 5 4.15 1.18 -9.20
N GLY A 6 5.31 1.37 -8.59
CA GLY A 6 6.29 0.31 -8.35
C GLY A 6 6.14 -0.36 -6.98
N VAL A 7 6.48 -1.65 -6.90
CA VAL A 7 6.68 -2.38 -5.64
C VAL A 7 8.10 -2.92 -5.57
N LEU A 8 8.82 -2.55 -4.51
CA LEU A 8 10.15 -3.05 -4.17
C LEU A 8 10.08 -4.00 -2.98
N ARG A 9 10.86 -5.09 -3.04
CA ARG A 9 11.16 -5.97 -1.91
C ARG A 9 12.67 -6.13 -1.80
N ASP A 10 13.22 -5.86 -0.63
CA ASP A 10 14.66 -5.99 -0.35
C ASP A 10 15.54 -5.24 -1.38
N GLY A 11 15.09 -4.05 -1.80
CA GLY A 11 15.75 -3.21 -2.79
C GLY A 11 15.59 -3.65 -4.25
N ARG A 12 14.83 -4.71 -4.54
CA ARG A 12 14.60 -5.24 -5.91
C ARG A 12 13.19 -4.95 -6.38
N SER A 13 13.04 -4.59 -7.66
CA SER A 13 11.73 -4.42 -8.29
C SER A 13 11.00 -5.76 -8.38
N LEU A 14 9.81 -5.82 -7.80
CA LEU A 14 8.90 -6.96 -7.88
C LEU A 14 7.77 -6.68 -8.86
N HIS A 15 7.28 -5.44 -8.89
CA HIS A 15 6.30 -4.95 -9.86
C HIS A 15 6.68 -3.55 -10.31
N GLU A 16 6.55 -3.30 -11.63
CA GLU A 16 6.82 -1.97 -12.22
C GLU A 16 5.54 -1.18 -12.53
N ALA A 17 4.38 -1.86 -12.60
CA ALA A 17 3.07 -1.28 -12.88
C ALA A 17 1.98 -1.89 -11.96
N TYR A 18 2.20 -1.79 -10.65
CA TYR A 18 1.28 -2.21 -9.62
C TYR A 18 0.22 -1.14 -9.36
N GLY A 19 -0.97 -1.36 -9.93
CA GLY A 19 -2.19 -0.61 -9.61
C GLY A 19 -2.10 0.90 -9.82
N CYS A 20 -2.80 1.63 -8.95
CA CYS A 20 -2.86 3.09 -8.95
C CYS A 20 -1.50 3.72 -8.64
N ASP A 21 -1.23 4.84 -9.31
CA ASP A 21 -0.02 5.62 -9.15
C ASP A 21 -0.12 6.52 -7.92
N LEU A 22 0.72 6.25 -6.90
CA LEU A 22 0.77 7.06 -5.69
C LEU A 22 1.11 8.53 -5.98
N ASP A 23 1.79 8.83 -7.10
CA ASP A 23 2.13 10.20 -7.49
C ASP A 23 0.94 11.05 -7.95
N LYS A 24 -0.21 10.41 -8.19
CA LYS A 24 -1.45 11.04 -8.64
C LYS A 24 -2.47 11.25 -7.52
N LEU A 25 -2.18 10.78 -6.31
CA LEU A 25 -3.06 10.94 -5.17
C LEU A 25 -3.14 12.42 -4.75
N VAL A 26 -4.33 12.84 -4.36
CA VAL A 26 -4.62 14.20 -3.92
C VAL A 26 -5.18 14.20 -2.50
N GLU A 27 -5.36 15.39 -1.93
CA GLU A 27 -5.98 15.53 -0.61
C GLU A 27 -7.35 14.84 -0.57
N GLY A 28 -7.57 14.03 0.46
CA GLY A 28 -8.79 13.24 0.66
C GLY A 28 -8.69 11.79 0.17
N ASP A 29 -7.72 11.46 -0.68
CA ASP A 29 -7.47 10.07 -1.07
C ASP A 29 -6.92 9.26 0.11
N ARG A 30 -7.27 7.97 0.14
CA ARG A 30 -6.91 7.05 1.22
C ARG A 30 -6.11 5.88 0.69
N VAL A 31 -4.97 5.61 1.32
CA VAL A 31 -4.15 4.42 1.04
C VAL A 31 -4.24 3.47 2.23
N GLY A 32 -4.53 2.21 1.95
CA GLY A 32 -4.54 1.12 2.92
C GLY A 32 -3.46 0.09 2.61
N VAL A 33 -3.01 -0.61 3.65
CA VAL A 33 -2.10 -1.76 3.52
C VAL A 33 -2.63 -2.91 4.38
N MET A 34 -2.63 -4.11 3.84
CA MET A 34 -3.09 -5.31 4.54
C MET A 34 -2.17 -6.49 4.27
N ARG A 35 -1.84 -7.21 5.34
CA ARG A 35 -1.28 -8.57 5.27
C ARG A 35 -2.41 -9.57 5.41
N THR A 36 -2.61 -10.45 4.43
CA THR A 36 -3.59 -11.53 4.52
C THR A 36 -3.12 -12.64 5.47
N SER A 37 -4.04 -13.51 5.90
CA SER A 37 -3.69 -14.72 6.66
C SER A 37 -2.75 -15.66 5.89
N GLN A 38 -2.83 -15.67 4.57
CA GLN A 38 -1.95 -16.44 3.66
C GLN A 38 -0.56 -15.82 3.49
N GLY A 39 -0.30 -14.64 4.08
CA GLY A 39 1.00 -13.98 3.99
C GLY A 39 1.17 -13.13 2.72
N ASP A 40 0.08 -12.70 2.09
CA ASP A 40 0.11 -11.77 0.96
C ASP A 40 0.01 -10.33 1.46
N LEU A 41 0.78 -9.43 0.84
CA LEU A 41 0.63 -7.98 0.97
C LEU A 41 -0.30 -7.46 -0.12
N LYS A 42 -1.27 -6.67 0.28
CA LYS A 42 -2.16 -5.95 -0.63
C LYS A 42 -2.22 -4.48 -0.24
N PHE A 43 -2.18 -3.60 -1.23
CA PHE A 43 -2.48 -2.19 -1.05
C PHE A 43 -3.89 -1.88 -1.52
N TYR A 44 -4.45 -0.83 -0.96
CA TYR A 44 -5.79 -0.34 -1.25
C TYR A 44 -5.71 1.15 -1.55
N VAL A 45 -6.45 1.61 -2.54
CA VAL A 45 -6.63 3.04 -2.82
C VAL A 45 -8.13 3.31 -2.82
N ASN A 46 -8.56 4.22 -1.96
CA ASN A 46 -9.97 4.59 -1.76
C ASN A 46 -10.89 3.37 -1.51
N GLY A 47 -10.37 2.36 -0.82
CA GLY A 47 -11.09 1.11 -0.51
C GLY A 47 -10.94 0.01 -1.57
N GLU A 48 -10.41 0.33 -2.76
CA GLU A 48 -10.24 -0.66 -3.84
C GLU A 48 -8.91 -1.39 -3.75
N CYS A 49 -8.97 -2.72 -3.78
CA CYS A 49 -7.80 -3.60 -3.74
C CYS A 49 -6.97 -3.51 -5.03
N GLN A 50 -5.68 -3.20 -4.92
CA GLN A 50 -4.76 -3.06 -6.04
C GLN A 50 -4.13 -4.40 -6.50
N GLY A 51 -4.49 -5.51 -5.83
CA GLY A 51 -3.96 -6.86 -6.08
C GLY A 51 -2.85 -7.25 -5.12
N ILE A 52 -2.24 -8.42 -5.35
CA ILE A 52 -1.13 -8.93 -4.51
C ILE A 52 0.16 -8.22 -4.91
N ALA A 53 0.76 -7.49 -3.97
CA ALA A 53 2.03 -6.80 -4.15
C ALA A 53 3.24 -7.68 -3.82
N ALA A 54 3.10 -8.60 -2.86
CA ALA A 54 4.15 -9.54 -2.47
C ALA A 54 3.54 -10.71 -1.70
N GLY A 55 4.08 -11.92 -1.85
CA GLY A 55 3.68 -13.11 -1.09
C GLY A 55 4.73 -13.59 -0.09
N ASN A 56 4.37 -14.61 0.70
CA ASN A 56 5.25 -15.28 1.67
C ASN A 56 5.86 -14.32 2.70
N LEU A 57 5.01 -13.46 3.29
CA LEU A 57 5.43 -12.52 4.32
C LEU A 57 5.29 -13.07 5.75
N PRO A 58 6.22 -12.70 6.67
CA PRO A 58 6.17 -13.12 8.06
C PRO A 58 4.89 -12.61 8.74
N GLN A 59 4.48 -13.28 9.83
CA GLN A 59 3.24 -12.96 10.55
C GLN A 59 3.23 -11.56 11.14
N ILE A 60 4.36 -11.12 11.69
CA ILE A 60 4.51 -9.82 12.30
C ILE A 60 5.13 -8.87 11.27
N LEU A 61 4.40 -7.81 10.96
CA LEU A 61 4.83 -6.72 10.09
C LEU A 61 4.38 -5.40 10.69
N TYR A 62 5.08 -4.33 10.33
CA TYR A 62 4.72 -2.97 10.68
C TYR A 62 4.48 -2.17 9.41
N ALA A 63 3.38 -1.44 9.38
CA ALA A 63 3.14 -0.45 8.34
C ALA A 63 4.05 0.74 8.58
N VAL A 64 4.83 1.11 7.57
CA VAL A 64 5.67 2.31 7.59
C VAL A 64 5.18 3.22 6.47
N VAL A 65 4.95 4.47 6.81
CA VAL A 65 4.64 5.53 5.85
C VAL A 65 5.83 6.48 5.87
N ASP A 66 6.39 6.70 4.69
CA ASP A 66 7.40 7.74 4.49
C ASP A 66 6.73 8.94 3.82
N MET A 67 6.88 10.11 4.43
CA MET A 67 6.35 11.37 3.91
C MET A 67 7.51 12.21 3.44
N TYR A 68 7.69 12.24 2.12
CA TYR A 68 8.66 13.10 1.47
C TYR A 68 8.09 13.66 0.16
N GLY A 69 8.31 14.94 -0.12
CA GLY A 69 7.86 15.58 -1.35
C GLY A 69 6.41 16.07 -1.33
N LYS A 70 5.54 15.44 -2.14
CA LYS A 70 4.19 15.94 -2.47
C LYS A 70 3.15 15.84 -1.35
N CYS A 71 3.46 15.16 -0.25
CA CYS A 71 2.58 14.98 0.90
C CYS A 71 3.21 15.62 2.14
N ALA A 72 2.43 16.46 2.86
CA ALA A 72 2.89 17.15 4.05
C ALA A 72 2.34 16.55 5.36
N GLN A 73 1.18 15.89 5.29
CA GLN A 73 0.51 15.30 6.45
C GLN A 73 -0.28 14.07 6.01
N VAL A 74 -0.26 13.05 6.86
CA VAL A 74 -1.19 11.93 6.80
C VAL A 74 -1.93 11.80 8.12
N THR A 75 -3.15 11.28 8.06
CA THR A 75 -3.95 10.96 9.24
C THR A 75 -4.26 9.47 9.21
N LEU A 76 -3.97 8.78 10.32
CA LEU A 76 -4.38 7.38 10.46
C LEU A 76 -5.90 7.31 10.63
N THR A 77 -6.57 6.58 9.75
CA THR A 77 -8.00 6.31 9.85
C THR A 77 -8.26 4.95 10.48
N ALA A 78 -9.47 4.74 11.01
CA ALA A 78 -9.90 3.40 11.40
C ALA A 78 -9.81 2.45 10.19
N PRO A 79 -9.48 1.17 10.40
CA PRO A 79 -9.49 0.19 9.33
C PRO A 79 -10.93 0.09 8.77
N SER A 80 -11.10 0.41 7.50
CA SER A 80 -12.33 0.07 6.79
C SER A 80 -12.30 -1.44 6.54
N THR A 81 -13.26 -2.17 7.09
CA THR A 81 -13.55 -3.52 6.60
C THR A 81 -13.86 -3.39 5.11
N PRO A 82 -13.26 -4.20 4.21
CA PRO A 82 -13.74 -4.27 2.84
C PRO A 82 -15.24 -4.59 2.92
N ASP A 83 -16.08 -3.78 2.28
CA ASP A 83 -17.53 -3.97 2.31
C ASP A 83 -17.88 -5.45 2.06
N SER A 84 -18.77 -5.98 2.91
CA SER A 84 -19.33 -7.34 2.79
C SER A 84 -20.29 -7.43 1.61
#